data_AF-A0A8X6S1S4-F1
#
_entry.id   AF-A0A8X6S1S4-F1
#
_cell.length_a   1.000
_cell.length_b   1.000
_cell.length_c   1.000
_cell.angle_alpha   90.00
_cell.angle_beta   90.00
_cell.angle_gamma   90.00
#
_symmetry.space_group_name_H-M   'P 1'
#
loop_
_entity.id
_entity.type
_entity.pdbx_description
1 polymer ?
#
loop_
_entity_poly.entity_id
_entity_poly.type
_entity_poly.pdbx_seq_one_letter_code
_entity_poly.pdbx_strand_id
1 'polypeptide(L)' 'MARRNHLDDFTRRRMIGKLEEGRTITSVAAEFGFNKSVVSRAWKAFQITCTAVRKVGSGHPRTTTAGDDRYIILQAERGQ' A
#
# COMPACT_ATOMS: atom_id res chain seq x y z
N MET A 1 -11.91 -12.60 -0.40
CA MET A 1 -10.54 -12.25 0.03
C MET A 1 -9.64 -12.16 -1.18
N ALA A 2 -9.24 -10.96 -1.63
CA ALA A 2 -8.38 -10.82 -2.79
C ALA A 2 -6.92 -11.06 -2.40
N ARG A 3 -6.37 -12.23 -2.75
CA ARG A 3 -4.93 -12.50 -2.69
C ARG A 3 -4.25 -11.56 -3.67
N ARG A 4 -3.80 -10.40 -3.20
CA ARG A 4 -3.01 -9.46 -4.00
C ARG A 4 -1.69 -10.15 -4.30
N ASN A 5 -1.57 -10.66 -5.52
CA ASN A 5 -0.35 -11.24 -6.06
C ASN A 5 0.82 -10.31 -5.71
N HIS A 6 1.75 -10.80 -4.90
CA HIS A 6 2.84 -10.00 -4.36
C HIS A 6 3.78 -9.65 -5.52
N LEU A 7 3.72 -8.39 -5.97
CA LEU A 7 4.73 -7.89 -6.90
C LEU A 7 5.99 -7.61 -6.09
N ASP A 8 7.10 -8.26 -6.45
CA ASP A 8 8.37 -8.06 -5.78
C ASP A 8 8.80 -6.59 -5.87
N ASP A 9 9.32 -6.04 -4.77
CA ASP A 9 9.72 -4.63 -4.67
C ASP A 9 10.85 -4.30 -5.66
N PHE A 10 11.70 -5.28 -5.97
CA PHE A 10 12.76 -5.14 -6.98
C PHE A 10 12.17 -4.98 -8.39
N THR A 11 11.23 -5.86 -8.76
CA THR A 11 10.52 -5.78 -10.05
C THR A 11 9.78 -4.45 -10.18
N ARG A 12 9.15 -3.99 -9.09
CA ARG A 12 8.47 -2.69 -9.05
C ARG A 12 9.43 -1.54 -9.28
N ARG A 13 10.56 -1.49 -8.56
CA ARG A 13 11.57 -0.44 -8.75
C ARG A 13 12.11 -0.40 -10.16
N ARG A 14 12.37 -1.58 -10.76
CA ARG A 14 12.87 -1.67 -12.13
C ARG A 14 11.86 -1.17 -13.17
N MET A 15 10.57 -1.48 -13.01
CA MET A 15 9.51 -0.92 -13.86
C MET A 15 9.40 0.60 -13.74
N ILE A 16 9.48 1.13 -12.52
CA ILE A 16 9.39 2.57 -12.28
C ILE A 16 10.58 3.29 -12.93
N GLY A 17 11.81 2.79 -12.77
CA GLY A 17 12.98 3.38 -13.42
C GLY A 17 12.83 3.46 -14.94
N LYS A 18 12.27 2.43 -15.58
CA LYS A 18 11.97 2.44 -17.03
C LYS A 18 10.92 3.49 -17.42
N LEU A 19 9.92 3.71 -16.57
CA LEU A 19 8.90 4.73 -16.79
C LEU A 19 9.45 6.15 -16.59
N GLU A 20 10.41 6.34 -15.68
CA GLU A 20 11.12 7.61 -15.51
C GLU A 20 11.97 7.97 -16.73
N GLU A 21 12.53 6.99 -17.45
CA GLU A 21 13.21 7.17 -18.76
C GLU A 21 12.24 7.59 -19.90
N GLY A 22 10.95 7.83 -19.62
CA GLY A 22 9.96 8.25 -20.60
C GLY A 22 9.34 7.11 -21.42
N ARG A 23 9.56 5.85 -21.04
CA ARG A 23 8.94 4.70 -21.71
C ARG A 23 7.44 4.66 -21.46
N THR A 24 6.68 4.15 -22.44
CA THR A 24 5.23 4.00 -22.32
C THR A 24 4.87 2.79 -21.44
N ILE A 25 3.75 2.91 -20.70
CA ILE A 25 3.20 1.84 -19.85
C ILE A 25 3.02 0.52 -20.64
N THR A 26 2.62 0.62 -21.91
CA THR A 26 2.43 -0.57 -22.77
C THR A 26 3.75 -1.28 -23.06
N SER A 27 4.82 -0.53 -23.35
CA SER A 27 6.15 -1.10 -23.58
C SER A 27 6.69 -1.81 -22.33
N VAL A 28 6.58 -1.16 -21.16
CA VAL A 28 7.02 -1.75 -19.88
C VAL A 28 6.16 -2.96 -19.49
N ALA A 29 4.85 -2.92 -19.75
CA ALA A 29 3.98 -4.07 -19.49
C ALA A 29 4.37 -5.29 -20.35
N ALA A 30 4.68 -5.08 -21.63
CA ALA A 30 5.11 -6.14 -22.55
C ALA A 30 6.48 -6.71 -22.17
N GLU A 31 7.45 -5.84 -21.81
CA GLU A 31 8.81 -6.25 -21.42
C GLU A 31 8.83 -7.16 -20.19
N PHE A 32 7.96 -6.88 -19.22
CA PHE A 32 7.90 -7.66 -17.98
C PHE A 32 6.79 -8.71 -17.96
N GLY A 33 5.98 -8.84 -19.02
CA GLY A 33 4.88 -9.81 -19.09
C GLY A 33 3.74 -9.55 -18.09
N PHE A 34 3.58 -8.32 -17.60
CA PHE A 34 2.49 -7.98 -16.67
C PHE A 34 1.33 -7.30 -17.36
N ASN A 35 0.16 -7.37 -16.72
CA ASN A 35 -0.99 -6.61 -17.17
C ASN A 35 -0.74 -5.08 -17.02
N LYS A 36 -1.17 -4.30 -18.01
CA LYS A 36 -1.05 -2.83 -18.02
C LYS A 36 -1.56 -2.16 -16.74
N SER A 37 -2.61 -2.71 -16.11
CA SER A 37 -3.18 -2.20 -14.85
C SER A 37 -2.26 -2.38 -13.65
N VAL A 38 -1.33 -3.34 -13.68
CA VAL A 38 -0.31 -3.51 -12.63
C VAL A 38 0.72 -2.39 -12.73
N VAL A 39 1.22 -2.13 -13.94
CA VAL A 39 2.21 -1.08 -14.23
C VAL A 39 1.62 0.31 -13.97
N SER A 40 0.39 0.58 -14.43
CA SER A 40 -0.31 1.84 -14.19
C SER A 40 -0.52 2.12 -12.70
N ARG A 41 -0.91 1.10 -11.91
CA ARG A 41 -1.07 1.25 -10.45
C ARG A 41 0.25 1.52 -9.75
N ALA A 42 1.33 0.86 -10.16
CA ALA A 42 2.67 1.11 -9.61
C ALA A 42 3.15 2.54 -9.91
N TRP A 43 2.97 3.00 -11.15
CA TRP A 43 3.33 4.35 -11.57
C TRP A 43 2.54 5.42 -10.81
N LYS A 44 1.23 5.24 -10.67
CA LYS A 44 0.38 6.16 -9.91
C LYS A 44 0.76 6.22 -8.43
N ALA A 45 1.06 5.06 -7.82
CA ALA A 45 1.53 5.01 -6.43
C ALA A 45 2.87 5.72 -6.25
N PHE A 46 3.78 5.60 -7.22
CA PHE A 46 5.06 6.30 -7.25
C PHE A 46 4.87 7.82 -7.34
N GLN A 47 4.06 8.33 -8.28
CA GLN A 47 3.78 9.76 -8.37
C GLN A 47 3.17 10.35 -7.09
N ILE A 48 2.32 9.60 -6.40
CA ILE A 48 1.66 10.06 -5.16
C ILE A 48 2.61 10.04 -3.96
N THR A 49 3.62 9.17 -3.95
CA THR A 49 4.43 8.89 -2.75
C THR A 49 5.91 9.27 -2.92
N CYS A 50 6.37 9.52 -4.14
CA CYS A 50 7.79 9.55 -4.53
C CYS A 50 8.59 8.34 -4.01
N THR A 51 7.92 7.22 -3.72
CA THR A 51 8.56 6.01 -3.23
C THR A 51 8.04 4.81 -3.98
N ALA A 52 8.97 3.99 -4.48
CA ALA A 52 8.66 2.72 -5.10
C ALA A 52 8.23 1.67 -4.06
N VAL A 53 8.55 1.93 -2.79
CA VAL A 53 8.21 1.05 -1.66
C VAL A 53 6.72 1.01 -1.42
N ARG A 54 6.22 -0.15 -1.04
CA ARG A 54 4.83 -0.32 -0.59
C ARG A 54 4.53 0.63 0.58
N LYS A 55 3.52 1.50 0.44
CA LYS A 55 2.85 2.12 1.59
C LYS A 55 2.31 1.00 2.48
N VAL A 56 2.88 0.84 3.67
CA VAL A 56 2.20 0.17 4.79
C VAL A 56 0.94 0.98 5.01
N GLY A 57 -0.22 0.33 4.89
CA GLY A 57 -1.48 1.01 5.18
C GLY A 57 -1.39 1.48 6.63
N SER A 58 -1.45 2.79 6.83
CA SER A 58 -1.80 3.33 8.14
C SER A 58 -3.11 2.67 8.53
N GLY A 59 -3.10 1.85 9.57
CA GLY A 59 -4.32 1.30 10.13
C GLY A 59 -5.29 2.43 10.47
N HIS A 60 -6.58 2.09 10.52
CA HIS A 60 -7.60 3.00 11.03
C HIS A 60 -7.14 3.55 12.40
N PRO A 61 -7.07 4.87 12.60
CA PRO A 61 -6.75 5.41 13.91
C PRO A 61 -7.75 4.83 14.91
N ARG A 62 -7.28 4.15 15.95
CA ARG A 62 -8.15 3.55 16.96
C ARG A 62 -9.01 4.66 17.54
N THR A 63 -10.31 4.62 17.20
CA THR A 63 -11.32 5.59 17.66
C THR A 63 -11.46 5.58 19.18
N THR A 64 -11.06 4.48 19.83
CA THR A 64 -11.02 4.35 21.29
C THR A 64 -9.66 4.83 21.82
N THR A 65 -9.64 6.00 22.43
CA THR A 65 -8.50 6.54 23.20
C THR A 65 -8.28 5.69 24.46
N ALA A 66 -7.04 5.63 24.99
CA ALA A 66 -6.72 4.89 26.22
C ALA A 66 -7.56 5.30 27.45
N GLY A 67 -8.22 6.46 27.44
CA GLY A 67 -9.17 6.87 28.48
C GLY A 67 -10.53 6.17 28.38
N ASP A 68 -10.97 5.83 27.17
CA ASP A 68 -12.23 5.11 26.91
C ASP A 68 -12.13 3.66 27.42
N ASP A 69 -10.99 3.02 27.19
CA ASP A 69 -10.63 1.70 27.71
C ASP A 69 -10.61 1.67 29.25
N ARG A 70 -10.00 2.69 29.88
CA ARG A 70 -10.00 2.82 31.35
C ARG A 70 -11.39 3.01 31.92
N TYR A 71 -12.28 3.72 31.23
CA TYR A 71 -13.65 3.93 31.67
C TYR A 71 -14.44 2.60 31.69
N ILE A 72 -14.24 1.76 30.67
CA ILE A 72 -14.87 0.43 30.57
C ILE A 72 -14.36 -0.48 31.71
N ILE A 73 -13.06 -0.48 31.98
CA ILE A 73 -12.47 -1.27 33.07
C ILE A 73 -12.95 -0.78 34.45
N LEU A 74 -12.97 0.54 34.66
CA LEU A 74 -13.43 1.14 35.92
C LEU A 74 -14.92 0.87 36.20
N GLN A 75 -15.76 0.79 35.17
CA GLN A 75 -17.16 0.42 35.33
C GLN A 75 -17.34 -1.07 35.63
N ALA A 76 -16.48 -1.93 35.06
CA ALA A 76 -16.50 -3.37 35.34
C ALA A 76 -16.07 -3.71 36.78
N GLU A 77 -15.16 -2.93 37.38
CA GLU A 77 -14.74 -3.10 38.79
C GLU A 77 -15.73 -2.56 39.81
N ARG A 78 -16.62 -1.63 39.43
CA ARG A 78 -17.63 -1.04 40.34
C ARG A 78 -18.90 -1.88 40.51
N GLY A 79 -19.04 -2.95 39.73
CA GLY A 79 -20.21 -3.84 39.71
C GLY A 79 -20.02 -5.18 40.43
N GLN A 80 -18.96 -5.33 41.24
CA GLN A 80 -18.75 -6.49 42.12
C GLN A 80 -18.98 -6.13 43.59
#